data_AF-A0A0W0S8J4-F1
#
_entry.id   AF-A0A0W0S8J4-F1
#
_cell.length_a   1.000
_cell.length_b   1.000
_cell.length_c   1.000
_cell.angle_alpha   90.00
_cell.angle_beta   90.00
_cell.angle_gamma   90.00
#
_symmetry.space_group_name_H-M   'P 1'
#
loop_
_entity.id
_entity.type
_entity.pdbx_description
1 polymer ?
#
loop_
_entity_poly.entity_id
_entity_poly.type
_entity_poly.pdbx_seq_one_letter_code
_entity_poly.pdbx_strand_id
1 'polypeptide(L)' 'MQTKNEKTSLISDAVATSLYAARAAVNISIAAKHIFFPTVEESKISITDRMEHEFKTKNTSGG' A
#
# COMPACT_ATOMS: atom_id res chain seq x y z
N MET A 1 -38.88 10.99 1.82
CA MET A 1 -37.72 10.91 2.74
C MET A 1 -36.45 10.80 1.90
N GLN A 2 -35.36 11.43 2.36
CA GLN A 2 -33.95 11.30 1.94
C GLN A 2 -33.54 11.62 0.49
N THR A 3 -32.98 12.82 0.29
CA THR A 3 -32.03 13.13 -0.82
C THR A 3 -30.81 13.94 -0.34
N LYS A 4 -30.74 14.27 0.96
CA LYS A 4 -29.64 15.07 1.53
C LYS A 4 -28.40 14.24 1.90
N ASN A 5 -28.51 12.91 1.99
CA ASN A 5 -27.44 12.05 2.50
C ASN A 5 -26.49 11.50 1.40
N GLU A 6 -26.96 11.43 0.15
CA GLU A 6 -26.21 10.81 -0.95
C GLU A 6 -25.03 11.66 -1.42
N LYS A 7 -25.19 12.99 -1.44
CA LYS A 7 -24.10 13.91 -1.84
C LYS A 7 -22.93 13.88 -0.85
N THR A 8 -23.23 13.72 0.44
CA THR A 8 -22.21 13.59 1.50
C THR A 8 -21.50 12.24 1.43
N SER A 9 -22.23 11.17 1.05
CA SER A 9 -21.67 9.85 0.80
C SER A 9 -20.67 9.86 -0.35
N LEU A 10 -20.99 10.50 -1.48
CA LEU A 10 -20.08 10.57 -2.64
C LEU A 10 -18.78 11.33 -2.34
N ILE A 11 -18.85 12.41 -1.57
CA ILE A 11 -17.65 13.14 -1.13
C ILE A 11 -16.84 12.29 -0.16
N SER A 12 -17.51 11.61 0.79
CA SER A 12 -16.86 10.69 1.72
C SER A 12 -16.18 9.53 1.01
N ASP A 13 -16.82 8.95 -0.01
CA ASP A 13 -16.28 7.86 -0.82
C ASP A 13 -15.09 8.31 -1.66
N ALA A 14 -15.15 9.51 -2.25
CA ALA A 14 -14.03 10.10 -2.98
C ALA A 14 -12.82 10.36 -2.05
N VAL A 15 -13.07 10.85 -0.83
CA VAL A 15 -12.02 11.08 0.18
C VAL A 15 -11.45 9.75 0.67
N ALA A 16 -12.27 8.75 0.95
CA ALA A 16 -11.81 7.43 1.34
C ALA A 16 -10.97 6.75 0.25
N THR A 17 -11.43 6.84 -1.01
CA THR A 17 -10.72 6.28 -2.17
C THR A 17 -9.39 6.98 -2.41
N SER A 18 -9.36 8.31 -2.35
CA SER A 18 -8.12 9.07 -2.52
C SER A 18 -7.12 8.83 -1.39
N LEU A 19 -7.59 8.73 -0.14
CA LEU A 19 -6.75 8.37 1.01
C LEU A 19 -6.19 6.96 0.89
N TYR A 20 -7.01 6.00 0.43
CA TYR A 20 -6.57 4.63 0.17
C TYR A 20 -5.51 4.58 -0.94
N ALA A 21 -5.75 5.28 -2.05
CA ALA A 21 -4.80 5.36 -3.16
C ALA A 21 -3.46 6.00 -2.73
N ALA A 22 -3.51 7.10 -1.96
CA ALA A 22 -2.31 7.73 -1.41
C ALA A 22 -1.53 6.76 -0.50
N ARG A 23 -2.24 6.01 0.35
CA ARG A 23 -1.61 5.00 1.21
C ARG A 23 -1.00 3.85 0.41
N ALA A 24 -1.64 3.41 -0.66
CA ALA A 24 -1.09 2.42 -1.58
C ALA A 24 0.17 2.93 -2.27
N ALA A 25 0.16 4.16 -2.79
CA ALA A 25 1.32 4.77 -3.45
C ALA A 25 2.54 4.89 -2.52
N VAL A 26 2.33 5.33 -1.28
CA VAL A 26 3.40 5.39 -0.26
C VAL A 26 3.95 4.00 0.03
N ASN A 27 3.08 3.01 0.23
CA ASN A 27 3.49 1.64 0.51
C ASN A 27 4.27 1.01 -0.66
N ILE A 28 3.84 1.23 -1.89
CA ILE A 28 4.55 0.76 -3.10
C ILE A 28 5.91 1.45 -3.18
N SER A 29 6.00 2.74 -2.89
CA SER A 29 7.26 3.49 -2.92
C SER A 29 8.26 2.98 -1.88
N ILE A 30 7.79 2.62 -0.69
CA ILE A 30 8.61 2.03 0.37
C ILE A 30 9.10 0.64 -0.05
N ALA A 31 8.20 -0.23 -0.52
CA ALA A 31 8.57 -1.57 -0.99
C ALA A 31 9.55 -1.51 -2.17
N ALA A 32 9.33 -0.59 -3.13
CA ALA A 32 10.22 -0.37 -4.26
C ALA A 32 11.64 0.02 -3.81
N LYS A 33 11.78 0.82 -2.74
CA LYS A 33 13.10 1.13 -2.17
C LYS A 33 13.80 -0.14 -1.70
N HIS A 34 13.11 -1.02 -0.97
CA HIS A 34 13.67 -2.28 -0.49
C HIS A 34 13.87 -3.34 -1.59
N ILE A 35 13.38 -3.14 -2.81
CA ILE A 35 13.61 -4.02 -3.97
C ILE A 35 14.74 -3.48 -4.86
N PHE A 36 14.74 -2.18 -5.17
CA PHE A 36 15.71 -1.58 -6.11
C PHE A 36 16.95 -1.01 -5.43
N PHE A 37 16.88 -0.65 -4.15
CA PHE A 37 17.98 -0.05 -3.39
C PHE A 37 18.18 -0.78 -2.05
N PRO A 38 18.61 -2.06 -2.09
CA PRO A 38 18.86 -2.84 -0.88
C PRO A 38 19.95 -2.22 -0.01
N THR A 39 19.84 -2.44 1.29
CA THR A 39 21.00 -2.33 2.18
C THR A 39 22.01 -3.46 1.92
N VAL A 40 23.24 -3.33 2.44
CA VAL A 40 24.32 -4.31 2.23
C VAL A 40 23.95 -5.72 2.74
N GLU A 41 23.08 -5.81 3.74
CA GLU A 41 22.58 -7.08 4.27
C GLU A 41 21.47 -7.68 3.39
N GLU A 42 20.59 -6.84 2.84
CA GLU A 42 19.48 -7.27 1.97
C GLU A 42 19.94 -7.61 0.54
N SER A 43 21.07 -7.07 0.08
CA SER A 43 21.61 -7.36 -1.26
C SER A 43 22.14 -8.80 -1.38
N LYS A 44 22.38 -9.48 -0.26
CA LYS A 44 22.73 -10.92 -0.20
C LYS A 44 21.56 -11.81 -0.61
N ILE A 45 20.33 -11.27 -0.60
CA ILE A 45 19.09 -11.97 -0.92
C ILE A 45 18.74 -11.70 -2.38
N SER A 46 18.33 -12.75 -3.10
CA SER A 46 17.88 -12.65 -4.49
C SER A 46 16.75 -11.62 -4.63
N ILE A 47 16.73 -10.89 -5.75
CA ILE A 47 15.68 -9.89 -6.06
C ILE A 47 14.29 -10.55 -6.04
N THR A 48 14.18 -11.79 -6.51
CA THR A 48 12.92 -12.56 -6.51
C THR A 48 12.43 -12.82 -5.09
N ASP A 49 13.32 -13.25 -4.18
CA ASP A 49 12.99 -13.52 -2.78
C ASP A 49 12.63 -12.23 -2.02
N ARG A 50 13.27 -11.11 -2.37
CA ARG A 50 12.96 -9.78 -1.81
C ARG A 50 11.58 -9.29 -2.23
N MET A 51 11.20 -9.49 -3.49
CA MET A 51 9.83 -9.23 -3.94
C MET A 51 8.85 -10.09 -3.15
N GLU A 52 9.08 -11.40 -3.07
CA GLU A 52 8.17 -12.27 -2.32
C GLU A 52 8.04 -11.86 -0.85
N HIS A 53 9.12 -11.47 -0.18
CA HIS A 53 9.08 -11.02 1.21
C HIS A 53 8.26 -9.74 1.37
N GLU A 54 8.50 -8.70 0.56
CA GLU A 54 7.77 -7.42 0.63
C GLU A 54 6.27 -7.59 0.30
N PHE A 55 5.93 -8.47 -0.64
CA PHE A 55 4.55 -8.73 -1.04
C PHE A 55 3.82 -9.73 -0.11
N LYS A 56 4.50 -10.73 0.47
CA LYS A 56 3.89 -11.73 1.38
C LYS A 56 3.76 -11.23 2.81
N THR A 57 4.71 -10.47 3.33
CA THR A 57 4.73 -10.04 4.75
C THR A 57 3.53 -9.14 5.10
N LYS A 58 2.89 -8.54 4.09
CA LYS A 58 1.71 -7.70 4.29
C LYS A 58 0.37 -8.43 4.31
N ASN A 59 0.34 -9.72 3.96
CA ASN A 59 -0.87 -10.55 4.07
C ASN A 59 -1.00 -11.25 5.44
N THR A 60 0.01 -11.15 6.30
CA THR A 60 0.07 -11.84 7.60
C THR A 60 0.28 -10.94 8.82
N SER A 61 0.37 -9.61 8.66
CA SER A 61 0.53 -8.68 9.80
C SER A 61 -0.76 -7.91 10.19
N GLY A 62 -1.93 -8.47 9.87
CA GLY A 62 -3.25 -7.89 10.19
C GLY A 62 -4.08 -8.77 11.11
N GLY A 63 -3.46 -9.38 12.12
CA GLY A 63 -4.12 -10.08 13.23
C GLY A 63 -4.12 -9.23 14.49
#